data_AF-A0A2V8E1Q0-F1
#
_entry.id   AF-A0A2V8E1Q0-F1
#
_cell.length_a   1.000
_cell.length_b   1.000
_cell.length_c   1.000
_cell.angle_alpha   90.00
_cell.angle_beta   90.00
_cell.angle_gamma   90.00
#
_symmetry.space_group_name_H-M   'P 1'
#
loop_
_entity.id
_entity.type
_entity.pdbx_description
1 polymer ?
#
loop_
_entity_poly.entity_id
_entity_poly.type
_entity_poly.pdbx_seq_one_letter_code
_entity_poly.pdbx_strand_id
1 'polypeptide(L)' 'MDPLSYLFSLEQFGIKFGLENISAIVAALGHPERAFASVHVAGTNGKGSVTAMVDAALGAAGRRSAR' A
#
# COMPACT_ATOMS: atom_id res chain seq x y z
N MET A 1 4.26 -18.26 16.92
CA MET A 1 3.78 -18.37 15.53
C MET A 1 4.52 -17.33 14.72
N ASP A 2 5.14 -17.71 13.60
CA ASP A 2 5.79 -16.75 12.71
C ASP A 2 4.73 -15.89 11.98
N PRO A 3 4.74 -14.55 12.10
CA PRO A 3 3.73 -13.68 11.47
C PRO A 3 3.66 -13.82 9.94
N LEU A 4 4.79 -14.08 9.29
CA LEU A 4 4.83 -14.28 7.83
C LEU A 4 4.12 -15.59 7.45
N SER A 5 4.42 -16.68 8.17
CA SER A 5 3.72 -17.96 7.98
C SER A 5 2.21 -17.85 8.19
N TYR A 6 1.76 -17.08 9.20
CA TYR A 6 0.34 -16.80 9.38
C TYR A 6 -0.24 -16.01 8.20
N LEU A 7 0.42 -14.95 7.73
CA LEU A 7 -0.04 -14.15 6.61
C LEU A 7 -0.18 -14.97 5.31
N PHE A 8 0.84 -15.77 4.97
CA PHE A 8 0.80 -16.61 3.77
C PHE A 8 -0.27 -17.70 3.84
N SER A 9 -0.63 -18.18 5.05
CA SER A 9 -1.73 -19.13 5.20
C SER A 9 -3.10 -18.54 4.80
N LEU A 10 -3.25 -17.21 4.81
CA LEU A 10 -4.49 -16.52 4.41
C LEU A 10 -4.66 -16.45 2.88
N GLU A 11 -3.61 -16.66 2.09
CA GLU A 11 -3.65 -16.57 0.62
C GLU A 11 -4.38 -17.75 -0.05
N GLN A 12 -4.80 -18.76 0.72
CA GLN A 12 -5.44 -19.99 0.22
C GLN A 12 -6.67 -19.72 -0.69
N PHE A 13 -7.33 -18.57 -0.56
CA PHE A 13 -8.52 -18.21 -1.34
C PHE A 13 -8.26 -17.37 -2.60
N GLY A 14 -6.99 -17.08 -2.92
CA GLY A 14 -6.63 -16.25 -4.07
C GLY A 14 -7.00 -14.77 -3.93
N ILE A 15 -7.00 -14.04 -5.04
CA ILE A 15 -7.31 -12.59 -5.06
C ILE A 15 -8.82 -12.38 -4.97
N LYS A 16 -9.30 -11.85 -3.84
CA LYS A 16 -10.67 -11.34 -3.70
C LYS A 16 -10.70 -9.85 -4.04
N PHE A 17 -11.35 -9.49 -5.14
CA PHE A 17 -11.64 -8.10 -5.47
C PHE A 17 -12.75 -7.54 -4.58
N GLY A 18 -12.76 -6.23 -4.39
CA GLY A 18 -13.68 -5.52 -3.50
C GLY A 18 -12.93 -4.77 -2.40
N LEU A 19 -13.60 -3.80 -1.78
CA LEU A 19 -13.02 -2.96 -0.73
C LEU A 19 -13.66 -3.21 0.64
N GLU A 20 -14.67 -4.06 0.74
CA GLU A 20 -15.52 -4.21 1.92
C GLU A 20 -14.71 -4.57 3.16
N ASN A 21 -13.81 -5.55 3.03
CA ASN A 21 -12.96 -6.01 4.12
C ASN A 21 -12.01 -4.91 4.58
N ILE A 22 -11.28 -4.28 3.64
CA ILE A 22 -10.29 -3.25 4.01
C ILE A 22 -10.97 -1.98 4.52
N SER A 23 -12.13 -1.61 3.97
CA SER A 23 -12.94 -0.48 4.44
C SER A 23 -13.40 -0.68 5.89
N ALA A 24 -13.83 -1.89 6.26
CA ALA A 24 -14.18 -2.21 7.65
C ALA A 24 -12.97 -2.11 8.59
N ILE A 25 -11.82 -2.62 8.15
CA ILE A 25 -10.57 -2.58 8.94
C ILE A 25 -10.11 -1.13 9.16
N VAL A 26 -10.02 -0.31 8.12
CA VAL A 26 -9.56 1.08 8.27
C VAL A 26 -10.53 1.93 9.07
N ALA A 27 -11.83 1.68 8.99
CA ALA A 27 -12.82 2.34 9.84
C ALA A 27 -12.61 1.99 11.33
N ALA A 28 -12.38 0.71 11.65
CA ALA A 28 -12.07 0.28 13.02
C ALA A 28 -10.75 0.86 13.55
N LEU A 29 -9.80 1.17 12.66
CA LEU A 29 -8.52 1.79 12.99
C LEU A 29 -8.54 3.34 12.99
N GLY A 30 -9.69 3.97 12.75
CA GLY A 30 -9.82 5.43 12.76
C GLY A 30 -9.26 6.12 11.51
N HIS A 31 -9.36 5.48 10.35
CA HIS A 31 -8.93 5.99 9.04
C HIS A 31 -7.44 6.39 8.94
N PRO A 32 -6.49 5.50 9.30
CA PRO A 32 -5.06 5.80 9.24
C PRO A 32 -4.55 6.11 7.81
N GLU A 33 -5.22 5.61 6.78
CA GLU A 33 -4.92 5.90 5.37
C GLU A 33 -5.06 7.39 5.01
N ARG A 34 -5.76 8.17 5.84
CA ARG A 34 -5.97 9.62 5.63
C ARG A 34 -4.95 10.48 6.35
N ALA A 35 -4.03 9.89 7.12
CA ALA A 35 -3.08 10.63 7.94
C ALA A 35 -1.89 11.23 7.16
N PHE A 36 -1.75 10.90 5.87
CA PHE A 36 -0.62 11.32 5.05
C PHE A 36 -1.03 11.58 3.59
N ALA A 37 -0.34 12.52 2.94
CA ALA A 37 -0.47 12.74 1.51
C ALA A 37 0.06 11.53 0.75
N SER A 38 -0.70 11.06 -0.24
CA SER A 38 -0.41 9.82 -0.97
C SER A 38 -0.34 10.05 -2.47
N VAL A 39 0.57 9.33 -3.14
CA VAL A 39 0.59 9.20 -4.61
C VAL A 39 0.17 7.77 -4.94
N HIS A 40 -0.96 7.61 -5.62
CA HIS A 40 -1.47 6.29 -6.02
C HIS A 40 -1.01 5.92 -7.43
N VAL A 41 -0.25 4.82 -7.56
CA VAL A 41 0.33 4.37 -8.84
C VAL A 41 -0.32 3.05 -9.26
N ALA A 42 -1.09 3.09 -10.36
CA ALA A 42 -1.73 1.92 -10.96
C ALA A 42 -1.24 1.69 -12.40
N GLY A 43 -1.38 0.47 -12.90
CA GLY A 43 -1.01 0.10 -14.28
C GLY A 43 -0.49 -1.33 -14.39
N THR A 44 -0.50 -1.91 -15.59
CA THR A 44 -0.03 -3.28 -15.82
C THR A 44 1.47 -3.39 -15.59
N ASN A 45 2.24 -2.44 -16.13
CA ASN A 45 3.70 -2.41 -16.07
C ASN A 45 4.21 -1.10 -15.46
N GLY A 46 5.46 -1.06 -15.02
CA GLY A 46 6.15 0.18 -14.65
C GLY A 46 5.81 0.77 -13.27
N LYS A 47 4.83 0.23 -12.53
CA LYS A 47 4.47 0.70 -11.17
C LYS A 47 5.70 0.85 -10.25
N GLY A 48 6.55 -0.18 -10.22
CA GLY A 48 7.79 -0.17 -9.44
C GLY A 48 8.75 0.95 -9.86
N SER A 49 9.00 1.10 -11.15
CA SER A 49 9.88 2.15 -11.69
C SER A 49 9.31 3.55 -11.42
N VAL A 50 8.01 3.75 -11.62
CA VAL A 50 7.35 5.04 -11.37
C VAL A 50 7.42 5.40 -9.88
N THR A 51 7.15 4.46 -8.97
CA THR A 51 7.30 4.74 -7.52
C THR A 51 8.73 5.13 -7.14
N ALA A 52 9.74 4.51 -7.76
CA ALA A 52 11.15 4.87 -7.53
C ALA A 52 11.50 6.27 -8.09
N MET A 53 10.98 6.63 -9.26
CA MET A 53 11.16 7.96 -9.84
C MET A 53 10.48 9.04 -9.01
N VAL A 54 9.27 8.78 -8.50
CA VAL A 54 8.53 9.70 -7.62
C VAL A 54 9.28 9.90 -6.31
N ASP A 55 9.75 8.82 -5.68
CA ASP A 55 10.52 8.89 -4.44
C ASP A 55 11.82 9.70 -4.62
N ALA A 56 12.56 9.46 -5.71
CA ALA A 56 13.75 10.23 -6.04
C ALA A 56 13.46 11.72 -6.28
N ALA A 57 12.37 12.04 -7.00
CA ALA A 57 11.98 13.42 -7.26
C ALA A 57 11.54 14.16 -5.98
N LEU A 58 10.80 13.48 -5.10
CA LEU A 58 10.41 14.02 -3.79
C LEU A 58 11.63 14.25 -2.90
N GLY A 59 12.56 13.28 -2.86
CA GLY A 59 13.83 13.41 -2.16
C GLY A 59 14.68 14.59 -2.66
N ALA A 60 14.79 14.74 -3.99
CA ALA A 60 15.48 15.87 -4.61
C ALA A 60 14.82 17.22 -4.29
N ALA A 61 13.51 17.25 -4.06
CA ALA A 61 12.76 18.41 -3.61
C ALA A 61 12.79 18.62 -2.08
N GLY A 62 13.60 17.85 -1.33
CA GLY A 62 13.72 17.94 0.13
C GLY A 62 12.50 17.41 0.88
N ARG A 63 11.66 16.60 0.23
CA ARG A 63 10.47 15.98 0.83
C ARG A 63 10.81 14.56 1.27
N ARG A 64 10.22 14.13 2.40
CA ARG A 64 10.29 12.73 2.82
C ARG A 64 9.11 11.97 2.23
N SER A 65 9.41 10.84 1.60
CA SER A 65 8.46 9.82 1.16
C SER A 65 8.84 8.48 1.77
N ALA A 66 7.87 7.57 1.85
CA ALA A 66 8.10 6.18 2.22
C ALA A 66 7.79 5.34 0.98
N ARG A 67 8.74 4.49 0.59
CA ARG A 67 8.60 3.48 -0.47
C ARG A 67 8.81 2.09 0.10
#